data_AF-A0A1I4AEF5-F1
#
_entry.id   AF-A0A1I4AEF5-F1
#
_cell.length_a   1.000
_cell.length_b   1.000
_cell.length_c   1.000
_cell.angle_alpha   90.00
_cell.angle_beta   90.00
_cell.angle_gamma   90.00
#
_symmetry.space_group_name_H-M   'P 1'
#
loop_
_entity.id
_entity.type
_entity.pdbx_description
1 polymer ?
#
loop_
_entity_poly.entity_id
_entity_poly.type
_entity_poly.pdbx_seq_one_letter_code
_entity_poly.pdbx_strand_id
1 'polypeptide(L)'
;MPTPPLTFPLHRTTPRPFSPLTDAEWAALAPLIARTDPRGRPAQRTRRTMDAIFWVACSAGPWRALPAEYGPANSAHRLLARLAHSGALDRLLLAASRHPMAFASVKSLEWRIVRAWRRAARLLPAASMALVRRLGMVSAMPAPSWCLPYPELEPLLLRVVRNLFRSPDRPRPSHSQLDWLSRFHRLIAGRPKLFRTTEPPGLAAPGVR
;
A
#
# COMPACT_ATOMS: atom_id res chain seq x y z
N MET A 1 -2.46 24.13 2.76
CA MET A 1 -1.18 23.61 3.31
C MET A 1 -0.52 22.79 2.22
N PRO A 2 0.72 23.07 1.83
CA PRO A 2 1.43 22.26 0.85
C PRO A 2 1.61 20.84 1.40
N THR A 3 1.25 19.83 0.61
CA THR A 3 1.52 18.42 0.89
C THR A 3 3.04 18.25 1.03
N PRO A 4 3.54 17.52 2.04
CA PRO A 4 4.98 17.28 2.15
C PRO A 4 5.51 16.63 0.85
N PRO A 5 6.73 16.98 0.42
CA PRO A 5 7.31 16.45 -0.81
C PRO A 5 7.41 14.93 -0.71
N LEU A 6 6.93 14.25 -1.76
CA LEU A 6 6.98 12.79 -1.84
C LEU A 6 8.40 12.34 -2.23
N THR A 7 8.85 11.22 -1.66
CA THR A 7 10.17 10.64 -2.00
C THR A 7 10.24 10.25 -3.47
N PHE A 8 9.15 9.72 -4.02
CA PHE A 8 9.01 9.43 -5.44
C PHE A 8 7.82 10.21 -6.01
N PRO A 9 7.90 10.68 -7.27
CA PRO A 9 6.76 11.29 -7.92
C PRO A 9 5.60 10.29 -7.99
N LEU A 10 4.40 10.80 -7.78
CA LEU A 10 3.18 10.03 -7.98
C LEU A 10 3.19 9.48 -9.41
N HIS A 11 2.87 8.20 -9.56
CA HIS A 11 2.75 7.53 -10.84
C HIS A 11 1.64 6.48 -10.80
N ARG A 12 1.04 6.25 -11.97
CA ARG A 12 0.08 5.17 -12.17
C ARG A 12 0.79 3.98 -12.78
N THR A 13 0.52 2.81 -12.24
CA THR A 13 0.92 1.55 -12.85
C THR A 13 0.04 1.26 -14.06
N THR A 14 0.66 0.88 -15.18
CA THR A 14 -0.06 0.49 -16.40
C THR A 14 -0.94 -0.74 -16.14
N PRO A 15 -2.26 -0.68 -16.42
CA PRO A 15 -3.12 -1.84 -16.30
C PRO A 15 -2.64 -3.00 -17.18
N ARG A 16 -2.64 -4.22 -16.62
CA ARG A 16 -2.36 -5.44 -17.36
C ARG A 16 -3.44 -6.49 -17.09
N PRO A 17 -3.87 -7.27 -18.10
CA PRO A 17 -4.76 -8.39 -17.84
C PRO A 17 -4.08 -9.42 -16.93
N PHE A 18 -4.89 -10.25 -16.28
CA PHE A 18 -4.35 -11.37 -15.51
C PHE A 18 -3.68 -12.38 -16.45
N SER A 19 -2.52 -12.87 -16.03
CA SER A 19 -1.89 -14.08 -16.56
C SER A 19 -1.33 -14.88 -15.38
N PRO A 20 -1.38 -16.23 -15.44
CA PRO A 20 -0.69 -17.08 -14.49
C PRO A 20 0.80 -16.72 -14.39
N LEU A 21 1.38 -16.87 -13.21
CA LEU A 21 2.80 -16.62 -12.99
C LEU A 21 3.64 -17.59 -13.82
N THR A 22 4.64 -17.07 -14.52
CA THR A 22 5.68 -17.90 -15.15
C THR A 22 6.64 -18.46 -14.09
N ASP A 23 7.46 -19.44 -14.46
CA ASP A 23 8.45 -20.02 -13.53
C ASP A 23 9.46 -18.97 -13.07
N ALA A 24 9.90 -18.08 -13.97
CA ALA A 24 10.80 -16.98 -13.66
C ALA A 24 10.15 -15.94 -12.75
N GLU A 25 8.89 -15.57 -13.01
CA GLU A 25 8.13 -14.65 -12.15
C GLU A 25 7.93 -15.24 -10.75
N TRP A 26 7.60 -16.53 -10.67
CA TRP A 26 7.47 -17.24 -9.41
C TRP A 26 8.80 -17.33 -8.66
N ALA A 27 9.91 -17.63 -9.33
CA ALA A 27 11.23 -17.69 -8.72
C ALA A 27 11.65 -16.35 -8.10
N ALA A 28 11.29 -15.23 -8.74
CA ALA A 28 11.54 -13.89 -8.19
C ALA A 28 10.63 -13.55 -7.00
N LEU A 29 9.37 -13.99 -7.03
CA LEU A 29 8.35 -13.64 -6.05
C LEU A 29 8.37 -14.56 -4.81
N ALA A 30 8.69 -15.84 -4.96
CA ALA A 30 8.64 -16.84 -3.91
C ALA A 30 9.49 -16.49 -2.67
N PRO A 31 10.75 -15.99 -2.78
CA PRO A 31 11.57 -15.64 -1.61
C PRO A 31 10.95 -14.53 -0.75
N LEU A 32 10.23 -13.59 -1.38
CA LEU A 32 9.56 -12.49 -0.70
C LEU A 32 8.33 -12.97 0.09
N ILE A 33 7.73 -14.07 -0.35
CA ILE A 33 6.55 -14.68 0.29
C ILE A 33 6.96 -15.69 1.37
N ALA A 34 7.97 -16.53 1.08
CA ALA A 34 8.41 -17.65 1.92
C ALA A 34 8.80 -17.23 3.34
N ARG A 35 9.31 -16.00 3.53
CA ARG A 35 9.56 -15.40 4.87
C ARG A 35 8.33 -15.37 5.80
N THR A 36 7.13 -15.63 5.29
CA THR A 36 5.87 -15.59 6.05
C THR A 36 5.38 -16.97 6.49
N ASP A 37 5.83 -18.07 5.88
CA ASP A 37 5.33 -19.41 6.18
C ASP A 37 6.42 -20.25 6.86
N PRO A 38 6.48 -20.31 8.20
CA PRO A 38 7.44 -21.14 8.92
C PRO A 38 7.10 -22.64 8.83
N ARG A 39 5.92 -23.02 8.32
CA ARG A 39 5.48 -24.40 8.18
C ARG A 39 5.65 -24.79 6.72
N GLY A 40 6.60 -25.69 6.41
CA GLY A 40 7.04 -26.09 5.06
C GLY A 40 5.97 -26.63 4.10
N ARG A 41 4.93 -25.83 3.81
CA ARG A 41 3.88 -26.15 2.86
C ARG A 41 4.47 -26.16 1.44
N PRO A 42 4.11 -27.14 0.58
CA PRO A 42 4.73 -27.27 -0.74
C PRO A 42 4.64 -25.98 -1.56
N ALA A 43 5.77 -25.56 -2.14
CA ALA A 43 5.89 -24.31 -2.91
C ALA A 43 4.86 -24.20 -4.04
N GLN A 44 4.53 -25.33 -4.69
CA GLN A 44 3.57 -25.38 -5.78
C GLN A 44 2.13 -25.04 -5.35
N ARG A 45 1.75 -25.40 -4.13
CA ARG A 45 0.45 -25.01 -3.56
C ARG A 45 0.41 -23.50 -3.28
N THR A 46 1.53 -22.93 -2.88
CA THR A 46 1.65 -21.48 -2.64
C THR A 46 1.59 -20.70 -3.95
N ARG A 47 2.23 -21.17 -5.03
CA ARG A 47 2.13 -20.56 -6.37
C ARG A 47 0.70 -20.52 -6.88
N ARG A 48 0.02 -21.66 -6.91
CA ARG A 48 -1.39 -21.76 -7.33
C ARG A 48 -2.30 -20.82 -6.52
N THR A 49 -2.05 -20.72 -5.21
CA THR A 49 -2.81 -19.81 -4.34
C THR A 49 -2.50 -18.32 -4.63
N MET A 50 -1.26 -18.00 -5.04
CA MET A 50 -0.90 -16.65 -5.48
C MET A 50 -1.53 -16.29 -6.83
N ASP A 51 -1.57 -17.22 -7.78
CA ASP A 51 -2.32 -17.04 -9.04
C ASP A 51 -3.79 -16.75 -8.76
N ALA A 52 -4.41 -17.47 -7.82
CA ALA A 52 -5.78 -17.21 -7.36
C ALA A 52 -5.96 -15.77 -6.84
N ILE A 53 -5.03 -15.30 -6.01
CA ILE A 53 -5.05 -13.93 -5.46
C ILE A 53 -4.94 -12.91 -6.59
N PHE A 54 -4.01 -13.09 -7.52
CA PHE A 54 -3.81 -12.18 -8.64
C PHE A 54 -4.97 -12.17 -9.61
N TRP A 55 -5.59 -13.32 -9.86
CA TRP A 55 -6.82 -13.42 -10.65
C TRP A 55 -7.91 -12.53 -10.06
N VAL A 56 -8.24 -12.71 -8.78
CA VAL A 56 -9.30 -11.94 -8.10
C VAL A 56 -8.95 -10.45 -8.00
N ALA A 57 -7.68 -10.13 -7.77
CA ALA A 57 -7.21 -8.75 -7.66
C ALA A 57 -7.32 -7.98 -8.98
N CYS A 58 -7.03 -8.65 -10.10
CA CYS A 58 -7.06 -8.06 -11.44
C CYS A 58 -8.46 -8.06 -12.05
N SER A 59 -9.25 -9.12 -11.88
CA SER A 59 -10.60 -9.23 -12.44
C SER A 59 -11.64 -8.37 -11.72
N ALA A 60 -11.33 -7.88 -10.52
CA ALA A 60 -12.23 -7.17 -9.61
C ALA A 60 -13.47 -7.96 -9.16
N GLY A 61 -13.66 -9.20 -9.63
CA GLY A 61 -14.79 -10.06 -9.28
C GLY A 61 -14.83 -10.48 -7.80
N PRO A 62 -15.97 -11.04 -7.33
CA PRO A 62 -16.07 -11.59 -5.98
C PRO A 62 -15.21 -12.85 -5.86
N TRP A 63 -14.78 -13.19 -4.63
CA TRP A 63 -14.01 -14.40 -4.35
C TRP A 63 -14.71 -15.68 -4.82
N ARG A 64 -16.06 -15.70 -4.83
CA ARG A 64 -16.88 -16.84 -5.27
C ARG A 64 -16.79 -17.11 -6.78
N ALA A 65 -16.34 -16.13 -7.57
CA ALA A 65 -16.17 -16.27 -9.02
C ALA A 65 -14.79 -16.84 -9.41
N LEU A 66 -13.94 -17.16 -8.42
CA LEU A 66 -12.62 -17.74 -8.69
C LEU A 66 -12.78 -19.11 -9.38
N PRO A 67 -12.12 -19.35 -10.53
CA PRO A 67 -12.15 -20.64 -11.21
C PRO A 67 -11.60 -21.77 -10.32
N ALA A 68 -12.23 -22.94 -10.39
CA ALA A 68 -11.87 -24.10 -9.56
C ALA A 68 -10.43 -24.59 -9.78
N GLU A 69 -9.87 -24.35 -10.97
CA GLU A 69 -8.48 -24.66 -11.33
C GLU A 69 -7.45 -23.93 -10.45
N TYR A 70 -7.79 -22.79 -9.83
CA TYR A 70 -6.91 -22.09 -8.87
C TYR A 70 -7.11 -22.51 -7.41
N GLY A 71 -8.04 -23.44 -7.17
CA GLY A 71 -8.33 -24.00 -5.86
C GLY A 71 -9.32 -23.16 -5.03
N PRO A 72 -9.48 -23.47 -3.73
CA PRO A 72 -10.54 -22.88 -2.92
C PRO A 72 -10.31 -21.39 -2.66
N ALA A 73 -11.31 -20.55 -2.95
CA ALA A 73 -11.26 -19.10 -2.72
C ALA A 73 -10.92 -18.72 -1.26
N ASN A 74 -11.40 -19.49 -0.28
CA ASN A 74 -11.07 -19.30 1.14
C ASN A 74 -9.57 -19.45 1.43
N SER A 75 -8.88 -20.34 0.72
CA SER A 75 -7.43 -20.52 0.88
C SER A 75 -6.66 -19.30 0.36
N ALA A 76 -7.08 -18.77 -0.79
CA ALA A 76 -6.53 -17.56 -1.39
C ALA A 76 -6.74 -16.33 -0.49
N HIS A 77 -7.96 -16.15 0.03
CA HIS A 77 -8.26 -15.07 0.97
C HIS A 77 -7.42 -15.16 2.25
N ARG A 78 -7.31 -16.34 2.86
CA ARG A 78 -6.48 -16.56 4.07
C ARG A 78 -5.00 -16.29 3.80
N LEU A 79 -4.47 -16.70 2.64
CA LEU A 79 -3.09 -16.38 2.28
C LEU A 79 -2.90 -14.87 2.11
N LEU A 80 -3.79 -14.19 1.39
CA LEU A 80 -3.72 -12.73 1.23
C LEU A 80 -3.73 -12.01 2.58
N ALA A 81 -4.61 -12.41 3.49
CA ALA A 81 -4.64 -11.87 4.84
C ALA A 81 -3.32 -12.12 5.59
N ARG A 82 -2.74 -13.33 5.52
CA ARG A 82 -1.43 -13.60 6.13
C ARG A 82 -0.32 -12.72 5.56
N LEU A 83 -0.29 -12.52 4.24
CA LEU A 83 0.69 -11.66 3.57
C LEU A 83 0.55 -10.19 3.96
N ALA A 84 -0.68 -9.73 4.22
CA ALA A 84 -0.94 -8.40 4.75
C ALA A 84 -0.38 -8.25 6.18
N HIS A 85 -0.73 -9.17 7.08
CA HIS A 85 -0.28 -9.11 8.49
C HIS A 85 1.23 -9.30 8.65
N SER A 86 1.89 -10.06 7.77
CA SER A 86 3.34 -10.27 7.83
C SER A 86 4.16 -9.16 7.15
N GLY A 87 3.52 -8.15 6.55
CA GLY A 87 4.17 -7.12 5.74
C GLY A 87 4.79 -7.65 4.44
N ALA A 88 4.43 -8.86 3.99
CA ALA A 88 4.92 -9.40 2.72
C ALA A 88 4.39 -8.60 1.52
N LEU A 89 3.15 -8.10 1.60
CA LEU A 89 2.60 -7.23 0.56
C LEU A 89 3.38 -5.91 0.42
N ASP A 90 3.85 -5.34 1.52
CA ASP A 90 4.67 -4.13 1.53
C ASP A 90 6.06 -4.38 0.92
N ARG A 91 6.66 -5.54 1.23
CA ARG A 91 7.90 -5.99 0.59
C ARG A 91 7.75 -6.19 -0.91
N LEU A 92 6.64 -6.81 -1.35
CA LEU A 92 6.31 -6.98 -2.77
C LEU A 92 6.11 -5.63 -3.46
N LEU A 93 5.42 -4.69 -2.80
CA LEU A 93 5.19 -3.35 -3.32
C LEU A 93 6.51 -2.59 -3.50
N LEU A 94 7.40 -2.65 -2.50
CA LEU A 94 8.75 -2.08 -2.58
C LEU A 94 9.56 -2.72 -3.72
N ALA A 95 9.55 -4.04 -3.82
CA ALA A 95 10.23 -4.81 -4.86
C ALA A 95 9.77 -4.45 -6.29
N ALA A 96 8.50 -4.09 -6.47
CA ALA A 96 7.94 -3.69 -7.77
C ALA A 96 8.01 -2.18 -8.04
N SER A 97 8.43 -1.38 -7.06
CA SER A 97 8.43 0.09 -7.15
C SER A 97 9.59 0.64 -8.00
N ARG A 98 9.76 1.96 -7.99
CA ARG A 98 10.94 2.65 -8.58
C ARG A 98 12.09 2.82 -7.57
N HIS A 99 11.99 2.21 -6.39
CA HIS A 99 12.99 2.31 -5.35
C HIS A 99 14.32 1.66 -5.78
N PRO A 100 15.49 2.16 -5.34
CA PRO A 100 16.79 1.54 -5.64
C PRO A 100 16.92 0.07 -5.21
N MET A 101 16.13 -0.35 -4.22
CA MET A 101 16.05 -1.74 -3.74
C MET A 101 15.00 -2.59 -4.49
N ALA A 102 14.43 -2.08 -5.57
CA ALA A 102 13.48 -2.83 -6.38
C ALA A 102 14.18 -3.92 -7.20
N PHE A 103 13.47 -4.99 -7.51
CA PHE A 103 13.98 -6.09 -8.32
C PHE A 103 13.36 -5.99 -9.72
N ALA A 104 14.20 -5.88 -10.75
CA ALA A 104 13.74 -5.78 -12.14
C ALA A 104 12.83 -6.96 -12.54
N SER A 105 13.13 -8.16 -12.03
CA SER A 105 12.34 -9.38 -12.27
C SER A 105 10.92 -9.33 -11.67
N VAL A 106 10.70 -8.52 -10.63
CA VAL A 106 9.37 -8.35 -10.00
C VAL A 106 8.58 -7.21 -10.65
N LYS A 107 9.24 -6.37 -11.47
CA LYS A 107 8.61 -5.22 -12.14
C LYS A 107 7.50 -5.63 -13.10
N SER A 108 7.60 -6.78 -13.77
CA SER A 108 6.52 -7.30 -14.64
C SER A 108 5.23 -7.61 -13.87
N LEU A 109 5.34 -7.82 -12.55
CA LEU A 109 4.25 -8.13 -11.64
C LEU A 109 3.63 -6.87 -11.00
N GLU A 110 4.13 -5.67 -11.31
CA GLU A 110 3.76 -4.44 -10.60
C GLU A 110 2.25 -4.25 -10.52
N TRP A 111 1.54 -4.37 -11.64
CA TRP A 111 0.08 -4.24 -11.67
C TRP A 111 -0.61 -5.28 -10.78
N ARG A 112 -0.23 -6.55 -10.89
CA ARG A 112 -0.77 -7.66 -10.10
C ARG A 112 -0.56 -7.44 -8.60
N ILE A 113 0.64 -7.00 -8.21
CA ILE A 113 1.02 -6.68 -6.83
C ILE A 113 0.22 -5.49 -6.30
N VAL A 114 0.17 -4.40 -7.06
CA VAL A 114 -0.58 -3.19 -6.72
C VAL A 114 -2.06 -3.48 -6.49
N ARG A 115 -2.66 -4.31 -7.35
CA ARG A 115 -4.06 -4.73 -7.22
C ARG A 115 -4.27 -5.63 -6.01
N ALA A 116 -3.37 -6.57 -5.74
CA ALA A 116 -3.44 -7.43 -4.57
C ALA A 116 -3.31 -6.63 -3.27
N TRP A 117 -2.36 -5.69 -3.22
CA TRP A 117 -2.17 -4.75 -2.12
C TRP A 117 -3.44 -3.93 -1.87
N ARG A 118 -4.02 -3.35 -2.94
CA ARG A 118 -5.27 -2.57 -2.84
C ARG A 118 -6.45 -3.39 -2.33
N ARG A 119 -6.55 -4.66 -2.73
CA ARG A 119 -7.58 -5.59 -2.23
C ARG A 119 -7.41 -5.87 -0.74
N ALA A 120 -6.17 -5.90 -0.25
CA ALA A 120 -5.82 -6.09 1.16
C ALA A 120 -5.75 -4.79 1.97
N ALA A 121 -5.96 -3.61 1.37
CA ALA A 121 -5.72 -2.32 2.02
C ALA A 121 -6.46 -2.13 3.36
N ARG A 122 -7.62 -2.77 3.54
CA ARG A 122 -8.40 -2.75 4.80
C ARG A 122 -7.77 -3.56 5.94
N LEU A 123 -6.85 -4.45 5.62
CA LEU A 123 -6.13 -5.32 6.57
C LEU A 123 -4.74 -4.76 6.91
N LEU A 124 -4.31 -3.69 6.24
CA LEU A 124 -2.95 -3.15 6.37
C LEU A 124 -2.91 -2.03 7.41
N PRO A 125 -1.81 -1.90 8.18
CA PRO A 125 -1.64 -0.82 9.14
C PRO A 125 -1.42 0.54 8.45
N ALA A 126 -1.55 1.62 9.22
CA ALA A 126 -1.29 2.98 8.75
C ALA A 126 0.12 3.17 8.16
N ALA A 127 1.12 2.43 8.67
CA ALA A 127 2.48 2.44 8.14
C ALA A 127 2.55 1.99 6.67
N SER A 128 1.75 1.00 6.27
CA SER A 128 1.66 0.55 4.87
C SER A 128 1.06 1.64 3.97
N MET A 129 0.09 2.41 4.48
CA MET A 129 -0.47 3.55 3.75
C MET A 129 0.58 4.65 3.53
N ALA A 130 1.45 4.89 4.52
CA ALA A 130 2.57 5.79 4.37
C ALA A 130 3.61 5.27 3.36
N LEU A 131 3.89 3.96 3.36
CA LEU A 131 4.79 3.33 2.40
C LEU A 131 4.30 3.52 0.96
N VAL A 132 3.07 3.14 0.63
CA VAL A 132 2.54 3.25 -0.74
C VAL A 132 2.58 4.69 -1.26
N ARG A 133 2.35 5.67 -0.36
CA ARG A 133 2.46 7.09 -0.67
C ARG A 133 3.90 7.50 -0.91
N ARG A 134 4.85 7.10 -0.06
CA ARG A 134 6.28 7.37 -0.26
C ARG A 134 6.76 6.84 -1.59
N LEU A 135 6.35 5.61 -1.96
CA LEU A 135 6.66 4.98 -3.24
C LEU A 135 5.97 5.66 -4.44
N GLY A 136 5.01 6.55 -4.22
CA GLY A 136 4.28 7.26 -5.27
C GLY A 136 3.32 6.38 -6.07
N MET A 137 2.93 5.19 -5.58
CA MET A 137 2.15 4.21 -6.34
C MET A 137 0.64 4.46 -6.22
N VAL A 138 0.12 5.42 -6.99
CA VAL A 138 -1.28 5.87 -6.93
C VAL A 138 -2.27 4.73 -7.16
N SER A 139 -1.94 3.81 -8.08
CA SER A 139 -2.80 2.68 -8.43
C SER A 139 -3.11 1.75 -7.24
N ALA A 140 -2.21 1.67 -6.25
CA ALA A 140 -2.36 0.85 -5.04
C ALA A 140 -3.15 1.57 -3.94
N MET A 141 -3.12 2.91 -3.90
CA MET A 141 -3.73 3.67 -2.82
C MET A 141 -5.25 3.46 -2.74
N PRO A 142 -5.83 3.27 -1.53
CA PRO A 142 -7.27 3.13 -1.37
C PRO A 142 -8.02 4.48 -1.48
N ALA A 143 -7.29 5.59 -1.32
CA ALA A 143 -7.78 6.97 -1.36
C ALA A 143 -6.71 7.87 -2.01
N PRO A 144 -7.02 9.14 -2.31
CA PRO A 144 -6.00 10.09 -2.74
C PRO A 144 -4.83 10.20 -1.76
N SER A 145 -3.63 10.44 -2.28
CA SER A 145 -2.40 10.60 -1.49
C SER A 145 -2.55 11.60 -0.34
N TRP A 146 -3.33 12.67 -0.52
CA TRP A 146 -3.52 13.71 0.49
C TRP A 146 -4.46 13.33 1.66
N CYS A 147 -5.23 12.24 1.52
CA CYS A 147 -6.10 11.67 2.56
C CYS A 147 -5.38 10.67 3.47
N LEU A 148 -4.25 10.12 3.02
CA LEU A 148 -3.51 9.08 3.72
C LEU A 148 -2.69 9.66 4.90
N PRO A 149 -2.33 8.83 5.89
CA PRO A 149 -1.50 9.24 7.01
C PRO A 149 -0.14 9.85 6.61
N TYR A 150 0.33 10.82 7.41
CA TYR A 150 1.64 11.48 7.29
C TYR A 150 2.53 11.23 8.53
N PRO A 151 2.98 9.99 8.78
CA PRO A 151 3.80 9.69 9.96
C PRO A 151 5.15 10.44 9.94
N GLU A 152 5.68 10.83 8.78
CA GLU A 152 6.91 11.66 8.72
C GLU A 152 6.76 13.06 9.31
N LEU A 153 5.53 13.54 9.50
CA LEU A 153 5.28 14.83 10.13
C LEU A 153 5.22 14.72 11.67
N GLU A 154 5.26 13.52 12.23
CA GLU A 154 5.24 13.29 13.68
C GLU A 154 6.40 13.99 14.41
N PRO A 155 7.68 13.93 13.95
CA PRO A 155 8.77 14.67 14.57
C PRO A 155 8.56 16.19 14.54
N LEU A 156 7.88 16.71 13.50
CA LEU A 156 7.53 18.12 13.40
C LEU A 156 6.42 18.50 14.39
N LEU A 157 5.37 17.67 14.52
CA LEU A 157 4.34 17.86 15.54
C LEU A 157 4.97 17.88 16.93
N LEU A 158 5.78 16.87 17.27
CA LEU A 158 6.43 16.78 18.57
C LEU A 158 7.35 17.97 18.84
N ARG A 159 8.05 18.49 17.82
CA ARG A 159 8.84 19.72 17.94
C ARG A 159 7.97 20.94 18.24
N VAL A 160 6.84 21.10 17.57
CA VAL A 160 5.91 22.22 17.79
C VAL A 160 5.25 22.12 19.16
N VAL A 161 4.72 20.95 19.53
CA VAL A 161 4.16 20.68 20.86
C VAL A 161 5.20 20.97 21.94
N ARG A 162 6.41 20.39 21.83
CA ARG A 162 7.49 20.64 22.78
C ARG A 162 7.81 22.12 22.89
N ASN A 163 7.85 22.87 21.79
CA ASN A 163 8.10 24.32 21.82
C ASN A 163 6.94 25.11 22.46
N LEU A 164 5.69 24.70 22.24
CA LEU A 164 4.52 25.34 22.85
C LEU A 164 4.47 25.13 24.37
N PHE A 165 4.92 23.96 24.85
CA PHE A 165 4.85 23.58 26.26
C PHE A 165 6.20 23.64 27.02
N ARG A 166 7.30 24.10 26.40
CA ARG A 166 8.67 24.05 26.99
C ARG A 166 8.96 25.06 28.09
N SER A 167 8.16 26.11 28.25
CA SER A 167 8.47 27.23 29.13
C SER A 167 7.36 27.44 30.15
N PRO A 168 7.67 27.51 31.46
CA PRO A 168 6.67 27.80 32.50
C PRO A 168 6.08 29.21 32.35
N ASP A 169 6.85 30.16 31.80
CA ASP A 169 6.43 31.57 31.65
C ASP A 169 5.68 31.87 30.34
N ARG A 170 5.44 30.86 29.48
CA ARG A 170 4.68 31.11 28.25
C ARG A 170 3.18 31.16 28.52
N PRO A 171 2.45 32.08 27.86
CA PRO A 171 1.00 32.07 27.91
C PRO A 171 0.48 30.74 27.37
N ARG A 172 -0.59 30.23 28.00
CA ARG A 172 -1.27 29.01 27.55
C ARG A 172 -1.61 29.13 26.05
N PRO A 173 -1.48 28.04 25.28
CA PRO A 173 -1.78 28.08 23.86
C PRO A 173 -3.23 28.52 23.63
N SER A 174 -3.41 29.44 22.69
CA SER A 174 -4.73 29.93 22.31
C SER A 174 -5.58 28.79 21.70
N HIS A 175 -6.90 28.97 21.72
CA HIS A 175 -7.83 28.01 21.12
C HIS A 175 -7.52 27.74 19.63
N SER A 176 -7.07 28.77 18.89
CA SER A 176 -6.67 28.63 17.49
C SER A 176 -5.44 27.73 17.31
N GLN A 177 -4.46 27.82 18.21
CA GLN A 177 -3.26 26.97 18.21
C GLN A 177 -3.61 25.53 18.57
N LEU A 178 -4.52 25.31 19.52
CA LEU A 178 -5.02 23.99 19.88
C LEU A 178 -5.85 23.34 18.76
N ASP A 179 -6.70 24.10 18.08
CA ASP A 179 -7.45 23.60 16.93
C ASP A 179 -6.51 23.28 15.75
N TRP A 180 -5.51 24.13 15.49
CA TRP A 180 -4.47 23.85 14.51
C TRP A 180 -3.70 22.56 14.83
N LEU A 181 -3.25 22.38 16.08
CA LEU A 181 -2.58 21.15 16.54
C LEU A 181 -3.47 19.92 16.36
N SER A 182 -4.75 20.04 16.70
CA SER A 182 -5.73 18.95 16.53
C SER A 182 -5.92 18.59 15.06
N ARG A 183 -6.00 19.58 14.16
CA ARG A 183 -6.04 19.37 12.71
C ARG A 183 -4.75 18.73 12.19
N PHE A 184 -3.59 19.16 12.67
CA PHE A 184 -2.29 18.62 12.29
C PHE A 184 -2.11 17.16 12.75
N HIS A 185 -2.52 16.84 13.97
CA HIS A 185 -2.55 15.48 14.50
C HIS A 185 -3.47 14.56 13.67
N ARG A 186 -4.64 15.06 13.26
CA ARG A 186 -5.54 14.34 12.32
C ARG A 186 -4.91 14.12 10.95
N LEU A 187 -4.02 14.98 10.49
CA LEU A 187 -3.26 14.74 9.25
C LEU A 187 -2.25 13.61 9.45
N ILE A 188 -1.47 13.63 10.54
CA ILE A 188 -0.50 12.56 10.86
C ILE A 188 -1.20 11.20 10.93
N ALA A 189 -2.34 11.12 11.61
CA ALA A 189 -3.13 9.90 11.74
C ALA A 189 -3.86 9.49 10.44
N GLY A 190 -3.99 10.39 9.48
CA GLY A 190 -4.82 10.22 8.28
C GLY A 190 -6.30 10.52 8.53
N ARG A 191 -7.07 10.71 7.44
CA ARG A 191 -8.51 10.99 7.55
C ARG A 191 -9.27 9.72 7.99
N PRO A 192 -10.25 9.82 8.91
CA PRO A 192 -11.01 8.67 9.40
C PRO A 192 -11.90 8.04 8.32
N LYS A 193 -12.29 8.81 7.30
CA LYS A 193 -13.07 8.33 6.16
C LYS A 193 -12.26 8.53 4.88
N LEU A 194 -11.83 7.41 4.30
CA LEU A 194 -11.18 7.36 3.00
C LEU A 194 -12.25 7.52 1.91
N PHE A 195 -12.46 8.76 1.45
CA PHE A 195 -13.34 9.02 0.32
C PHE A 195 -12.72 8.50 -0.97
N ARG A 196 -13.56 7.94 -1.85
CA ARG A 196 -13.15 7.49 -3.18
C ARG A 196 -13.19 8.67 -4.15
N THR A 197 -12.43 9.73 -3.86
CA THR A 197 -12.18 10.82 -4.80
C THR A 197 -10.99 10.45 -5.70
N THR A 198 -10.98 10.94 -6.94
CA THR A 198 -9.82 10.82 -7.82
C THR A 198 -8.75 11.82 -7.39
N GLU A 199 -7.47 11.49 -7.54
CA GLU A 199 -6.43 12.52 -7.46
C GLU A 199 -6.71 13.61 -8.50
N PRO A 200 -6.40 14.88 -8.20
CA PRO A 200 -6.69 15.99 -9.11
C PRO A 200 -6.04 15.75 -10.49
N PRO A 201 -6.71 16.15 -11.58
CA PRO A 201 -6.22 15.96 -12.94
C PRO A 201 -4.90 16.72 -13.13
N GLY A 202 -3.84 16.00 -13.47
CA GLY A 202 -2.46 16.52 -13.53
C GLY A 202 -1.43 15.39 -13.49
N LEU A 203 -1.81 14.24 -12.93
CA LEU A 203 -1.12 12.97 -13.14
C LEU A 203 -1.58 12.33 -14.46
N ALA A 204 -0.77 12.49 -15.51
CA ALA A 204 -1.00 11.85 -16.79
C ALA A 204 -1.24 10.33 -16.61
N ALA A 205 -2.37 9.84 -17.14
CA ALA A 205 -2.62 8.42 -17.24
C ALA A 205 -1.66 7.84 -18.30
N PRO A 206 -0.88 6.79 -18.01
CA PRO A 206 -0.12 6.11 -19.05
C PRO A 206 -1.11 5.39 -19.97
N GLY A 207 -1.30 5.94 -21.18
CA GLY A 207 -1.83 5.21 -22.33
C GLY A 207 -3.35 5.07 -22.44
N VAL A 208 -4.08 6.19 -22.47
CA VAL A 208 -5.33 6.24 -23.25
C VAL A 208 -5.04 7.09 -24.48
N ARG A 209 -4.65 6.42 -25.57
CA ARG A 209 -4.80 6.89 -26.95
C ARG A 209 -5.75 5.91 -27.63
#